data_AF-A0A4R7UZK7-F1
#
_entry.id   AF-A0A4R7UZK7-F1
#
_cell.length_a   1.000
_cell.length_b   1.000
_cell.length_c   1.000
_cell.angle_alpha   90.00
_cell.angle_beta   90.00
_cell.angle_gamma   90.00
#
_symmetry.space_group_name_H-M   'P 1'
#
loop_
_entity.id
_entity.type
_entity.pdbx_description
1 polymer ?
#
loop_
_entity_poly.entity_id
_entity_poly.type
_entity_poly.pdbx_seq_one_letter_code
_entity_poly.pdbx_strand_id
1 'polypeptide(L)'
;MTDQIPPVPPGPADTTHPRRALARLALSSAYRETADFAAGGVPTVSDEYGDAYDDVDHAARLLSMAQDVLSRAVVNARERGGRWDDIAEALNLTAEQARDQYTATIDQWEDALNRPWERSGRLLASRMPDGTTEPDETAADLDQWCLRHLEENHGARHNPRHDGIEDRMVSANLPRHTPLTELNCLTRTAAYLMRRGAEATEAEREAYENRKKAMMTKLY
;
A
#
# COMPACT_ATOMS: atom_id res chain seq x y z
N MET A 1 14.29 -23.17 28.47
CA MET A 1 13.19 -22.65 27.63
C MET A 1 13.74 -22.54 26.23
N THR A 2 13.26 -23.34 25.30
CA THR A 2 13.73 -23.33 23.91
C THR A 2 13.38 -21.98 23.30
N ASP A 3 14.40 -21.18 22.98
CA ASP A 3 14.33 -19.86 22.34
C ASP A 3 13.91 -20.04 20.86
N GLN A 4 12.75 -20.69 20.62
CA GLN A 4 12.24 -20.96 19.29
C GLN A 4 11.63 -19.67 18.73
N ILE A 5 12.35 -19.07 17.79
CA ILE A 5 11.89 -17.91 17.04
C ILE A 5 10.63 -18.31 16.24
N PRO A 6 9.50 -17.59 16.37
CA PRO A 6 8.26 -17.94 15.69
C PRO A 6 8.44 -17.98 14.16
N PRO A 7 7.73 -18.85 13.43
CA PRO A 7 7.84 -18.94 11.98
C PRO A 7 7.38 -17.63 11.31
N VAL A 8 7.94 -17.34 10.12
CA VAL A 8 7.49 -16.20 9.31
C VAL A 8 6.07 -16.50 8.84
N PRO A 9 5.08 -15.60 9.04
CA PRO A 9 3.73 -15.83 8.60
C PRO A 9 3.67 -16.00 7.08
N PRO A 10 2.89 -16.96 6.57
CA PRO A 10 2.72 -17.13 5.14
C PRO A 10 1.90 -15.97 4.55
N GLY A 11 2.17 -15.61 3.30
CA GLY A 11 1.31 -14.70 2.54
C GLY A 11 0.06 -15.41 1.97
N PRO A 12 -0.71 -14.71 1.12
CA PRO A 12 -0.46 -13.35 0.66
C PRO A 12 -0.96 -12.28 1.67
N ALA A 13 -0.57 -11.03 1.45
CA ALA A 13 -0.98 -9.88 2.29
C ALA A 13 -2.45 -9.46 2.08
N ASP A 14 -3.02 -9.75 0.91
CA ASP A 14 -4.39 -9.40 0.52
C ASP A 14 -5.41 -10.38 1.10
N THR A 15 -5.40 -10.56 2.43
CA THR A 15 -6.26 -11.53 3.09
C THR A 15 -7.71 -11.03 3.20
N THR A 16 -7.88 -9.78 3.59
CA THR A 16 -9.18 -9.13 3.85
C THR A 16 -9.60 -8.20 2.70
N HIS A 17 -8.63 -7.43 2.19
CA HIS A 17 -8.83 -6.45 1.13
C HIS A 17 -8.09 -6.86 -0.13
N PRO A 18 -8.70 -6.67 -1.33
CA PRO A 18 -8.04 -6.98 -2.59
C PRO A 18 -6.83 -6.06 -2.84
N ARG A 19 -5.88 -6.51 -3.67
CA ARG A 19 -4.66 -5.76 -4.05
C ARG A 19 -4.90 -4.28 -4.36
N ARG A 20 -5.94 -3.97 -5.15
CA ARG A 20 -6.31 -2.58 -5.50
C ARG A 20 -6.67 -1.70 -4.29
N ALA A 21 -7.25 -2.28 -3.24
CA ALA A 21 -7.53 -1.57 -2.00
C ALA A 21 -6.23 -1.26 -1.26
N LEU A 22 -5.37 -2.27 -1.12
CA LEU A 22 -4.07 -2.09 -0.46
C LEU A 22 -3.19 -1.07 -1.20
N ALA A 23 -3.17 -1.10 -2.53
CA ALA A 23 -2.42 -0.11 -3.33
C ALA A 23 -2.99 1.31 -3.17
N ARG A 24 -4.31 1.47 -3.13
CA ARG A 24 -4.94 2.77 -2.88
C ARG A 24 -4.60 3.30 -1.48
N LEU A 25 -4.58 2.40 -0.48
CA LEU A 25 -4.27 2.73 0.91
C LEU A 25 -2.80 3.09 1.10
N ALA A 26 -1.89 2.32 0.51
CA ALA A 26 -0.45 2.62 0.46
C ALA A 26 -0.20 4.02 -0.12
N LEU A 27 -0.89 4.36 -1.21
CA LEU A 27 -0.82 5.69 -1.83
C LEU A 27 -1.39 6.77 -0.90
N SER A 28 -2.53 6.54 -0.25
CA SER A 28 -3.08 7.50 0.74
C SER A 28 -2.13 7.72 1.92
N SER A 29 -1.49 6.68 2.44
CA SER A 29 -0.50 6.80 3.53
C SER A 29 0.67 7.67 3.11
N ALA A 30 1.21 7.44 1.92
CA ALA A 30 2.32 8.24 1.39
C ALA A 30 1.93 9.71 1.15
N TYR A 31 0.70 9.98 0.67
CA TYR A 31 0.20 11.36 0.58
C TYR A 31 0.13 12.03 1.94
N ARG A 32 -0.42 11.35 2.95
CA ARG A 32 -0.48 11.85 4.33
C ARG A 32 0.91 12.18 4.85
N GLU A 33 1.83 11.23 4.79
CA GLU A 33 3.20 11.38 5.30
C GLU A 33 3.94 12.52 4.59
N THR A 34 3.78 12.64 3.26
CA THR A 34 4.38 13.74 2.49
C THR A 34 3.77 15.09 2.87
N ALA A 35 2.46 15.16 3.07
CA ALA A 35 1.78 16.38 3.49
C ALA A 35 2.20 16.81 4.90
N ASP A 36 2.26 15.89 5.86
CA ASP A 36 2.70 16.15 7.22
C ASP A 36 4.17 16.60 7.25
N PHE A 37 5.03 15.95 6.47
CA PHE A 37 6.44 16.32 6.33
C PHE A 37 6.59 17.72 5.72
N ALA A 38 5.89 18.01 4.63
CA ALA A 38 5.92 19.31 3.96
C ALA A 38 5.39 20.44 4.86
N ALA A 39 4.33 20.18 5.64
CA ALA A 39 3.78 21.13 6.59
C ALA A 39 4.80 21.52 7.68
N GLY A 40 5.70 20.60 8.05
CA GLY A 40 6.79 20.85 8.99
C GLY A 40 7.81 21.89 8.51
N GLY A 41 7.94 22.08 7.19
CA GLY A 41 8.84 23.09 6.59
C GLY A 41 8.20 24.48 6.40
N VAL A 42 6.95 24.69 6.81
CA VAL A 42 6.26 25.98 6.66
C VAL A 42 6.58 26.99 7.77
N PRO A 43 6.62 26.61 9.06
CA PRO A 43 6.87 27.58 10.13
C PRO A 43 8.30 28.13 10.10
N THR A 44 8.44 29.45 10.18
CA THR A 44 9.75 30.13 10.23
C THR A 44 10.27 30.35 11.65
N VAL A 45 9.65 29.69 12.64
CA VAL A 45 9.88 29.96 14.07
C VAL A 45 11.19 29.38 14.59
N SER A 46 11.88 28.57 13.79
CA SER A 46 13.11 27.87 14.19
C SER A 46 14.31 28.20 13.30
N ASP A 47 14.15 29.09 12.32
CA ASP A 47 15.19 29.46 11.34
C ASP A 47 16.47 29.96 12.02
N GLU A 48 16.35 30.62 13.18
CA GLU A 48 17.50 31.13 13.93
C GLU A 48 18.34 30.05 14.62
N TYR A 49 17.82 28.82 14.76
CA TYR A 49 18.49 27.68 15.39
C TYR A 49 19.02 26.65 14.37
N GLY A 50 18.65 26.79 13.09
CA GLY A 50 19.07 25.91 12.02
C GLY A 50 20.42 26.29 11.39
N ASP A 51 21.01 25.35 10.66
CA ASP A 51 22.14 25.64 9.78
C ASP A 51 21.66 26.03 8.37
N ALA A 52 22.57 26.55 7.54
CA ALA A 52 22.24 27.05 6.21
C ALA A 52 21.84 25.94 5.20
N TYR A 53 21.98 24.66 5.58
CA TYR A 53 21.73 23.50 4.73
C TYR A 53 20.51 22.70 5.16
N ASP A 54 19.99 22.92 6.36
CA ASP A 54 18.78 22.25 6.88
C ASP A 54 17.58 22.37 5.92
N ASP A 55 17.36 23.55 5.33
CA ASP A 55 16.28 23.77 4.34
C ASP A 55 16.51 22.98 3.04
N VAL A 56 17.78 22.89 2.60
CA VAL A 56 18.15 22.12 1.40
C VAL A 56 17.94 20.63 1.66
N ASP A 57 18.34 20.14 2.82
CA ASP A 57 18.14 18.76 3.25
C ASP A 57 16.65 18.43 3.39
N HIS A 58 15.86 19.35 3.95
CA HIS A 58 14.41 19.21 4.06
C HIS A 58 13.77 19.13 2.67
N ALA A 59 14.11 20.04 1.75
CA ALA A 59 13.60 20.04 0.38
C ALA A 59 14.00 18.77 -0.40
N ALA A 60 15.23 18.28 -0.23
CA ALA A 60 15.71 17.05 -0.86
C ALA A 60 14.93 15.82 -0.34
N ARG A 61 14.64 15.75 0.96
CA ARG A 61 13.80 14.68 1.54
C ARG A 61 12.36 14.77 1.05
N LEU A 62 11.79 15.96 0.96
CA LEU A 62 10.44 16.16 0.41
C LEU A 62 10.37 15.69 -1.05
N LEU A 63 11.39 15.95 -1.87
CA LEU A 63 11.46 15.44 -3.24
C LEU A 63 11.49 13.90 -3.27
N SER A 64 12.26 13.27 -2.40
CA SER A 64 12.29 11.81 -2.27
C SER A 64 10.91 11.23 -1.90
N MET A 65 10.21 11.85 -0.95
CA MET A 65 8.86 11.43 -0.56
C MET A 65 7.85 11.61 -1.69
N ALA A 66 7.93 12.72 -2.45
CA ALA A 66 7.10 12.93 -3.62
C ALA A 66 7.36 11.88 -4.72
N GLN A 67 8.60 11.43 -4.90
CA GLN A 67 8.94 10.33 -5.81
C GLN A 67 8.37 8.98 -5.34
N ASP A 68 8.33 8.73 -4.02
CA ASP A 68 7.67 7.54 -3.47
C ASP A 68 6.15 7.57 -3.69
N VAL A 69 5.51 8.73 -3.46
CA VAL A 69 4.09 8.95 -3.78
C VAL A 69 3.81 8.64 -5.26
N LEU A 70 4.65 9.14 -6.17
CA LEU A 70 4.50 8.87 -7.60
C LEU A 70 4.64 7.37 -7.91
N SER A 71 5.62 6.70 -7.32
CA SER A 71 5.83 5.26 -7.47
C SER A 71 4.61 4.45 -7.01
N ARG A 72 4.02 4.81 -5.87
CA ARG A 72 2.78 4.19 -5.36
C ARG A 72 1.56 4.55 -6.21
N ALA A 73 1.54 5.72 -6.83
CA ALA A 73 0.49 6.11 -7.77
C ALA A 73 0.51 5.24 -9.04
N VAL A 74 1.70 4.93 -9.56
CA VAL A 74 1.89 3.99 -10.67
C VAL A 74 1.43 2.58 -10.29
N VAL A 75 1.79 2.08 -9.10
CA VAL A 75 1.29 0.79 -8.59
C VAL A 75 -0.24 0.78 -8.54
N ASN A 76 -0.86 1.81 -7.94
CA ASN A 76 -2.32 1.92 -7.86
C ASN A 76 -2.98 2.00 -9.25
N ALA A 77 -2.38 2.72 -10.22
CA ALA A 77 -2.88 2.77 -11.59
C ALA A 77 -2.84 1.38 -12.25
N ARG A 78 -1.75 0.63 -12.08
CA ARG A 78 -1.59 -0.73 -12.60
C ARG A 78 -2.59 -1.71 -11.98
N GLU A 79 -2.82 -1.63 -10.67
CA GLU A 79 -3.83 -2.44 -9.95
C GLU A 79 -5.28 -2.12 -10.37
N ARG A 80 -5.51 -0.93 -10.94
CA ARG A 80 -6.79 -0.54 -11.53
C ARG A 80 -6.91 -0.92 -13.01
N GLY A 81 -5.91 -1.60 -13.56
CA GLY A 81 -5.89 -2.03 -14.96
C GLY A 81 -5.38 -0.98 -15.95
N GLY A 82 -4.79 0.12 -15.47
CA GLY A 82 -4.22 1.17 -16.32
C GLY A 82 -3.08 0.63 -17.20
N ARG A 83 -3.02 1.05 -18.47
CA ARG A 83 -1.99 0.60 -19.41
C ARG A 83 -0.73 1.45 -19.27
N TRP A 84 0.40 0.90 -19.72
CA TRP A 84 1.66 1.65 -19.75
C TRP A 84 1.58 2.91 -20.62
N ASP A 85 0.82 2.85 -21.72
CA ASP A 85 0.60 4.02 -22.59
C ASP A 85 -0.09 5.16 -21.83
N ASP A 86 -1.15 4.86 -21.07
CA ASP A 86 -1.91 5.85 -20.29
C ASP A 86 -1.04 6.46 -19.17
N ILE A 87 -0.23 5.62 -18.51
CA ILE A 87 0.69 6.06 -17.46
C ILE A 87 1.79 6.94 -18.05
N ALA A 88 2.36 6.54 -19.18
CA ALA A 88 3.41 7.31 -19.85
C ALA A 88 2.91 8.67 -20.33
N GLU A 89 1.70 8.74 -20.88
CA GLU A 89 1.05 9.99 -21.25
C GLU A 89 0.92 10.93 -20.04
N ALA A 90 0.43 10.41 -18.90
CA ALA A 90 0.29 11.20 -17.68
C ALA A 90 1.62 11.72 -17.11
N LEU A 91 2.73 11.02 -17.38
CA LEU A 91 4.08 11.39 -16.94
C LEU A 91 4.88 12.15 -18.00
N ASN A 92 4.32 12.39 -19.18
CA ASN A 92 5.02 12.95 -20.34
C ASN A 92 6.29 12.14 -20.70
N LEU A 93 6.17 10.81 -20.71
CA LEU A 93 7.19 9.84 -21.06
C LEU A 93 6.74 8.99 -22.26
N THR A 94 7.64 8.19 -22.82
CA THR A 94 7.24 7.07 -23.67
C THR A 94 6.81 5.86 -22.84
N ALA A 95 6.00 4.96 -23.41
CA ALA A 95 5.59 3.72 -22.74
C ALA A 95 6.78 2.83 -22.35
N GLU A 96 7.84 2.83 -23.16
CA GLU A 96 9.09 2.11 -22.88
C GLU A 96 9.82 2.73 -21.67
N GLN A 97 9.97 4.06 -21.64
CA GLN A 97 10.60 4.75 -20.51
C GLN A 97 9.82 4.54 -19.21
N ALA A 98 8.49 4.67 -19.23
CA ALA A 98 7.66 4.43 -18.06
C ALA A 98 7.78 2.97 -17.58
N ARG A 99 7.82 2.02 -18.51
CA ARG A 99 8.01 0.60 -18.19
C ARG A 99 9.39 0.36 -17.57
N ASP A 100 10.46 0.84 -18.18
CA ASP A 100 11.82 0.66 -17.69
C ASP A 100 12.00 1.27 -16.29
N GLN A 101 11.40 2.44 -16.07
CA GLN A 101 11.48 3.14 -14.80
C GLN A 101 10.71 2.43 -13.67
N TYR A 102 9.51 1.88 -13.95
CA TYR A 102 8.61 1.42 -12.89
C TYR A 102 8.39 -0.10 -12.83
N THR A 103 8.90 -0.90 -13.77
CA THR A 103 8.71 -2.37 -13.73
C THR A 103 9.26 -2.95 -12.44
N ALA A 104 10.45 -2.53 -11.99
CA ALA A 104 11.04 -3.00 -10.74
C ALA A 104 10.14 -2.69 -9.52
N THR A 105 9.50 -1.53 -9.48
CA THR A 105 8.55 -1.14 -8.43
C THR A 105 7.32 -2.05 -8.45
N ILE A 106 6.78 -2.35 -9.64
CA ILE A 106 5.65 -3.28 -9.78
C ILE A 106 6.04 -4.68 -9.30
N ASP A 107 7.20 -5.19 -9.73
CA ASP A 107 7.68 -6.51 -9.34
C ASP A 107 7.89 -6.61 -7.82
N GLN A 108 8.46 -5.57 -7.19
CA GLN A 108 8.62 -5.50 -5.74
C GLN A 108 7.28 -5.53 -5.01
N TRP A 109 6.30 -4.78 -5.49
CA TRP A 109 4.94 -4.79 -4.95
C TRP A 109 4.28 -6.18 -5.07
N GLU A 110 4.40 -6.84 -6.23
CA GLU A 110 3.85 -8.17 -6.43
C GLU A 110 4.50 -9.22 -5.52
N ASP A 111 5.82 -9.14 -5.35
CA ASP A 111 6.57 -10.04 -4.48
C ASP A 111 6.24 -9.80 -3.00
N ALA A 112 6.19 -8.54 -2.55
CA ALA A 112 5.77 -8.18 -1.20
C ALA A 112 4.35 -8.67 -0.91
N LEU A 113 3.41 -8.55 -1.85
CA LEU A 113 2.06 -9.08 -1.68
C LEU A 113 2.03 -10.60 -1.49
N ASN A 114 2.89 -11.35 -2.17
CA ASN A 114 2.92 -12.82 -2.05
C ASN A 114 3.68 -13.26 -0.79
N ARG A 115 4.70 -12.49 -0.38
CA ARG A 115 5.52 -12.74 0.80
C ARG A 115 5.63 -11.44 1.59
N PRO A 116 4.63 -11.11 2.42
CA PRO A 116 4.57 -9.82 3.12
C PRO A 116 5.59 -9.66 4.25
N TRP A 117 6.21 -10.75 4.69
CA TRP A 117 7.04 -10.75 5.87
C TRP A 117 8.45 -11.22 5.54
N GLU A 118 9.43 -10.46 6.04
CA GLU A 118 10.83 -10.82 6.04
C GLU A 118 11.34 -10.92 7.46
N ARG A 119 12.30 -11.81 7.69
CA ARG A 119 12.97 -11.92 8.98
C ARG A 119 14.34 -11.27 8.90
N SER A 120 14.53 -10.26 9.75
CA SER A 120 15.81 -9.60 9.96
C SER A 120 16.30 -9.92 11.38
N GLY A 121 17.14 -10.95 11.50
CA GLY A 121 17.59 -11.48 12.78
C GLY A 121 16.43 -12.04 13.62
N ARG A 122 16.17 -11.42 14.78
CA ARG A 122 15.09 -11.80 15.70
C ARG A 122 13.76 -11.10 15.39
N LEU A 123 13.77 -10.07 14.55
CA LEU A 123 12.61 -9.26 14.23
C LEU A 123 11.95 -9.70 12.93
N LEU A 124 10.62 -9.62 12.90
CA LEU A 124 9.82 -9.77 11.69
C LEU A 124 9.53 -8.36 11.16
N ALA A 125 9.91 -8.09 9.92
CA ALA A 125 9.65 -6.83 9.24
C ALA A 125 8.61 -7.04 8.14
N SER A 126 7.69 -6.08 8.02
CA SER A 126 6.78 -6.02 6.86
C SER A 126 7.57 -5.59 5.64
N ARG A 127 7.40 -6.32 4.54
CA ARG A 127 7.88 -5.95 3.19
C ARG A 127 6.83 -5.16 2.42
N MET A 128 5.61 -5.13 2.94
CA MET A 128 4.53 -4.37 2.35
C MET A 128 4.77 -2.87 2.58
N PRO A 129 4.43 -2.00 1.62
CA PRO A 129 4.54 -0.56 1.80
C PRO A 129 3.77 -0.06 3.03
N ASP A 130 4.27 1.01 3.64
CA ASP A 130 3.63 1.64 4.81
C ASP A 130 2.14 1.94 4.56
N GLY A 131 1.35 1.73 5.61
CA GLY A 131 -0.10 1.84 5.58
C GLY A 131 -0.85 0.61 5.08
N THR A 132 -0.18 -0.52 4.84
CA THR A 132 -0.86 -1.75 4.37
C THR A 132 -0.74 -2.96 5.29
N THR A 133 0.11 -2.89 6.31
CA THR A 133 0.27 -3.96 7.30
C THR A 133 -1.01 -4.18 8.12
N GLU A 134 -1.62 -3.10 8.60
CA GLU A 134 -2.90 -3.08 9.32
C GLU A 134 -3.88 -2.17 8.55
N PRO A 135 -4.53 -2.68 7.48
CA PRO A 135 -5.24 -1.83 6.53
C PRO A 135 -6.50 -1.17 7.10
N ASP A 136 -7.25 -1.86 7.95
CA ASP A 136 -8.45 -1.31 8.59
C ASP A 136 -8.06 -0.19 9.60
N GLU A 137 -7.00 -0.39 10.40
CA GLU A 137 -6.49 0.64 11.33
C GLU A 137 -5.93 1.85 10.58
N THR A 138 -5.11 1.62 9.55
CA THR A 138 -4.57 2.70 8.72
C THR A 138 -5.68 3.52 8.07
N ALA A 139 -6.74 2.87 7.58
CA ALA A 139 -7.86 3.58 6.96
C ALA A 139 -8.57 4.48 7.97
N ALA A 140 -8.77 4.02 9.21
CA ALA A 140 -9.36 4.83 10.28
C ALA A 140 -8.46 6.01 10.66
N ASP A 141 -7.14 5.82 10.73
CA ASP A 141 -6.19 6.91 10.98
C ASP A 141 -6.23 7.97 9.87
N LEU A 142 -6.35 7.54 8.62
CA LEU A 142 -6.48 8.43 7.47
C LEU A 142 -7.82 9.19 7.48
N ASP A 143 -8.91 8.56 7.92
CA ASP A 143 -10.19 9.26 8.13
C ASP A 143 -10.02 10.41 9.13
N GLN A 144 -9.37 10.13 10.26
CA GLN A 144 -9.08 11.14 11.28
C GLN A 144 -8.15 12.23 10.75
N TRP A 145 -7.17 11.88 9.91
CA TRP A 145 -6.32 12.86 9.27
C TRP A 145 -7.10 13.79 8.34
N CYS A 146 -7.99 13.24 7.50
CA CYS A 146 -8.86 14.03 6.62
C CYS A 146 -9.75 14.99 7.41
N LEU A 147 -10.30 14.55 8.54
CA LEU A 147 -11.12 15.39 9.42
C LEU A 147 -10.36 16.57 10.01
N ARG A 148 -9.08 16.38 10.37
CA ARG A 148 -8.25 17.43 10.97
C ARG A 148 -7.70 18.43 9.95
N HIS A 149 -7.36 17.99 8.74
CA HIS A 149 -6.56 18.78 7.80
C HIS A 149 -7.35 19.34 6.62
N LEU A 150 -8.46 18.71 6.23
CA LEU A 150 -9.31 19.26 5.17
C LEU A 150 -10.25 20.29 5.79
N GLU A 151 -10.27 21.52 5.30
CA GLU A 151 -11.23 22.53 5.75
C GLU A 151 -12.69 22.09 5.52
N GLU A 152 -13.62 22.62 6.31
CA GLU A 152 -15.05 22.26 6.20
C GLU A 152 -15.63 22.49 4.80
N ASN A 153 -15.18 23.53 4.09
CA ASN A 153 -15.63 23.85 2.74
C ASN A 153 -14.72 23.28 1.64
N HIS A 154 -13.78 22.41 2.00
CA HIS A 154 -12.86 21.81 1.04
C HIS A 154 -13.63 20.92 0.05
N GLY A 155 -13.39 21.08 -1.26
CA GLY A 155 -14.15 20.39 -2.30
C GLY A 155 -14.15 18.86 -2.20
N ALA A 156 -13.06 18.28 -1.67
CA ALA A 156 -12.98 16.83 -1.40
C ALA A 156 -14.02 16.32 -0.39
N ARG A 157 -14.60 17.19 0.44
CA ARG A 157 -15.66 16.83 1.41
C ARG A 157 -17.08 16.88 0.83
N HIS A 158 -17.26 17.44 -0.37
CA HIS A 158 -18.59 17.63 -0.95
C HIS A 158 -19.34 16.29 -1.12
N ASN A 159 -18.72 15.32 -1.81
CA ASN A 159 -19.35 14.01 -2.03
C ASN A 159 -19.47 13.21 -0.71
N PRO A 160 -18.42 13.09 0.14
CA PRO A 160 -18.55 12.41 1.42
C PRO A 160 -19.66 12.96 2.33
N ARG A 161 -19.87 14.28 2.35
CA ARG A 161 -20.96 14.91 3.10
C ARG A 161 -22.32 14.51 2.56
N HIS A 162 -22.50 14.61 1.23
CA HIS A 162 -23.74 14.20 0.57
C HIS A 162 -24.06 12.73 0.88
N ASP A 163 -23.04 11.88 0.92
CA ASP A 163 -23.19 10.43 1.13
C ASP A 163 -23.21 10.03 2.62
N GLY A 164 -23.10 10.98 3.56
CA GLY A 164 -23.12 10.71 5.00
C GLY A 164 -21.92 9.90 5.52
N ILE A 165 -20.75 10.10 4.91
CA ILE A 165 -19.48 9.41 5.22
C ILE A 165 -18.32 10.40 5.44
N GLU A 166 -18.63 11.65 5.80
CA GLU A 166 -17.61 12.70 6.02
C GLU A 166 -16.62 12.33 7.15
N ASP A 167 -17.04 11.52 8.12
CA ASP A 167 -16.21 11.00 9.21
C ASP A 167 -15.38 9.77 8.85
N ARG A 168 -15.57 9.20 7.65
CA ARG A 168 -14.97 7.93 7.19
C ARG A 168 -14.67 7.92 5.69
N MET A 169 -14.07 8.99 5.20
CA MET A 169 -13.86 9.23 3.75
C MET A 169 -12.99 8.15 3.07
N VAL A 170 -12.08 7.53 3.80
CA VAL A 170 -11.17 6.45 3.38
C VAL A 170 -11.76 5.09 3.73
N SER A 171 -12.07 4.81 5.00
CA SER A 171 -12.49 3.47 5.41
C SER A 171 -13.83 3.04 4.82
N ALA A 172 -14.79 3.95 4.63
CA ALA A 172 -16.09 3.62 4.03
C ALA A 172 -15.98 3.17 2.56
N ASN A 173 -14.92 3.59 1.87
CA ASN A 173 -14.70 3.30 0.46
C ASN A 173 -13.63 2.23 0.23
N LEU A 174 -13.11 1.61 1.28
CA LEU A 174 -12.10 0.56 1.16
C LEU A 174 -12.79 -0.78 0.83
N PRO A 175 -12.69 -1.29 -0.42
CA PRO A 175 -13.41 -2.49 -0.79
C PRO A 175 -12.89 -3.71 -0.03
N ARG A 176 -13.81 -4.59 0.39
CA ARG A 176 -13.49 -5.94 0.85
C ARG A 176 -13.50 -6.91 -0.32
N HIS A 177 -12.99 -8.11 -0.10
CA HIS A 177 -13.06 -9.15 -1.11
C HIS A 177 -14.52 -9.47 -1.51
N THR A 178 -14.77 -9.41 -2.82
CA THR A 178 -15.88 -10.11 -3.47
C THR A 178 -15.46 -11.54 -3.80
N PRO A 179 -16.39 -12.48 -4.05
CA PRO A 179 -16.04 -13.85 -4.46
C PRO A 179 -15.08 -13.90 -5.66
N LEU A 180 -15.28 -13.03 -6.65
CA LEU A 180 -14.39 -12.94 -7.82
C LEU A 180 -12.96 -12.50 -7.43
N THR A 181 -12.84 -11.49 -6.59
CA THR A 181 -11.51 -11.03 -6.16
C THR A 181 -10.82 -12.01 -5.20
N GLU A 182 -11.58 -12.78 -4.42
CA GLU A 182 -11.06 -13.85 -3.57
C GLU A 182 -10.56 -15.01 -4.44
N LEU A 183 -11.30 -15.37 -5.50
CA LEU A 183 -10.86 -16.36 -6.50
C LEU A 183 -9.56 -15.91 -7.19
N ASN A 184 -9.49 -14.65 -7.65
CA ASN A 184 -8.28 -14.11 -8.29
C ASN A 184 -7.06 -14.13 -7.35
N CYS A 185 -7.27 -13.80 -6.07
CA CYS A 185 -6.25 -13.92 -5.03
C CYS A 185 -5.75 -15.37 -4.93
N LEU A 186 -6.66 -16.36 -4.82
CA LEU A 186 -6.29 -17.77 -4.75
C LEU A 186 -5.56 -18.27 -6.01
N THR A 187 -6.04 -17.93 -7.21
CA THR A 187 -5.39 -18.32 -8.46
C THR A 187 -3.96 -17.75 -8.55
N ARG A 188 -3.77 -16.51 -8.12
CA ARG A 188 -2.45 -15.88 -8.05
C ARG A 188 -1.53 -16.59 -7.06
N THR A 189 -2.00 -16.86 -5.84
CA THR A 189 -1.23 -17.57 -4.81
C THR A 189 -0.87 -18.99 -5.29
N ALA A 190 -1.79 -19.70 -5.95
CA ALA A 190 -1.51 -20.99 -6.55
C ALA A 190 -0.39 -20.90 -7.61
N ALA A 191 -0.45 -19.93 -8.52
CA ALA A 191 0.59 -19.71 -9.53
C ALA A 191 1.95 -19.37 -8.89
N TYR A 192 1.96 -18.57 -7.82
CA TYR A 192 3.17 -18.29 -7.04
C TYR A 192 3.76 -19.56 -6.41
N LEU A 193 2.94 -20.38 -5.74
CA LEU A 193 3.39 -21.63 -5.14
C LEU A 193 3.90 -22.62 -6.19
N MET A 194 3.24 -22.70 -7.36
CA MET A 194 3.71 -23.52 -8.48
C MET A 194 5.09 -23.07 -8.99
N ARG A 195 5.32 -21.75 -9.11
CA ARG A 195 6.64 -21.22 -9.51
C ARG A 195 7.73 -21.53 -8.49
N ARG A 196 7.41 -21.53 -7.19
CA ARG A 196 8.36 -21.88 -6.13
C ARG A 196 8.61 -23.38 -5.98
N GLY A 197 7.64 -24.22 -6.35
CA GLY A 197 7.79 -25.67 -6.35
C GLY A 197 8.26 -26.23 -4.99
N ALA A 198 9.46 -26.79 -4.97
CA ALA A 198 10.08 -27.38 -3.77
C ALA A 198 10.51 -26.35 -2.72
N GLU A 199 10.67 -25.08 -3.09
CA GLU A 199 11.05 -24.01 -2.16
C GLU A 199 9.87 -23.47 -1.35
N ALA A 200 8.63 -23.72 -1.80
CA ALA A 200 7.44 -23.34 -1.06
C ALA A 200 7.39 -24.08 0.29
N THR A 201 7.25 -23.31 1.37
CA THR A 201 7.19 -23.85 2.72
C THR A 201 5.86 -24.56 2.98
N GLU A 202 5.85 -25.49 3.94
CA GLU A 202 4.63 -26.18 4.32
C GLU A 202 3.58 -25.21 4.88
N ALA A 203 4.00 -24.21 5.65
CA ALA A 203 3.12 -23.16 6.16
C ALA A 203 2.44 -22.35 5.04
N GLU A 204 3.15 -22.05 3.94
CA GLU A 204 2.56 -21.39 2.77
C GLU A 204 1.50 -22.26 2.08
N ARG A 205 1.76 -23.57 1.96
CA ARG A 205 0.80 -24.52 1.37
C ARG A 205 -0.43 -24.70 2.25
N GLU A 206 -0.24 -24.83 3.55
CA GLU A 206 -1.31 -24.95 4.54
C GLU A 206 -2.20 -23.70 4.56
N ALA A 207 -1.60 -22.51 4.57
CA ALA A 207 -2.35 -21.25 4.52
C ALA A 207 -3.20 -21.12 3.25
N TYR A 208 -2.64 -21.51 2.10
CA TYR A 208 -3.38 -21.54 0.84
C TYR A 208 -4.57 -22.51 0.88
N GLU A 209 -4.38 -23.76 1.34
CA GLU A 209 -5.48 -24.74 1.42
C GLU A 209 -6.54 -24.33 2.45
N ASN A 210 -6.15 -23.76 3.60
CA ASN A 210 -7.08 -23.23 4.59
C ASN A 210 -7.95 -22.12 4.01
N ARG A 211 -7.35 -21.18 3.27
CA ARG A 211 -8.07 -20.08 2.62
C ARG A 211 -9.01 -20.59 1.52
N LYS A 212 -8.54 -21.52 0.68
CA LYS A 212 -9.34 -22.17 -0.36
C LYS A 212 -10.55 -22.89 0.26
N LYS A 213 -10.35 -23.64 1.34
CA LYS A 213 -11.44 -24.30 2.08
C LYS A 213 -12.45 -23.28 2.62
N ALA A 214 -11.97 -22.19 3.24
CA ALA A 214 -12.83 -21.13 3.75
C ALA A 214 -13.67 -20.47 2.65
N MET A 215 -13.09 -20.21 1.47
CA MET A 215 -13.82 -19.68 0.32
C MET A 215 -14.90 -20.65 -0.16
N MET A 216 -14.57 -21.94 -0.31
CA MET A 216 -15.53 -22.95 -0.76
C MET A 216 -16.71 -23.07 0.21
N THR A 217 -16.48 -22.99 1.53
CA THR A 217 -17.55 -23.00 2.52
C THR A 217 -18.50 -21.80 2.41
N LYS A 218 -18.04 -20.63 1.95
CA LYS A 218 -18.90 -19.46 1.74
C LYS A 218 -19.81 -19.59 0.51
N LEU A 219 -19.51 -20.51 -0.41
CA LEU A 219 -20.26 -20.72 -1.65
C LEU A 219 -21.37 -21.76 -1.53
N TYR A 220 -21.37 -22.55 -0.45
CA TYR A 220 -22.39 -23.55 -0.13
C TYR A 220 -23.32 -23.04 0.97
#